data_AF-A0A6G3XHZ8-F1
#
_entry.id   AF-A0A6G3XHZ8-F1
#
_cell.length_a   1.000
_cell.length_b   1.000
_cell.length_c   1.000
_cell.angle_alpha   90.00
_cell.angle_beta   90.00
_cell.angle_gamma   90.00
#
_symmetry.space_group_name_H-M   'P 1'
#
loop_
_entity.id
_entity.type
_entity.pdbx_description
1 polymer ?
#
loop_
_entity_poly.entity_id
_entity_poly.type
_entity_poly.pdbx_seq_one_letter_code
_entity_poly.pdbx_strand_id
1 'polypeptide(L)'
;IDWISFEDMLELAASGSKVLLHRCVEYARRYNIPIHVRSSFSGLRGTWVSNEPQGDQQVEHAIISGVAHDVSEAKVTVVGVPDKPGEAAAIFRAIA
;
A
#
# COMPACT_ATOMS: atom_id res chain seq x y z
N ILE A 1 -2.65 0.91 -15.84
CA ILE A 1 -3.60 0.34 -14.86
C ILE A 1 -4.75 1.32 -14.78
N ASP A 2 -5.96 0.90 -15.15
CA ASP A 2 -7.11 1.81 -15.18
C ASP A 2 -7.81 1.86 -13.81
N TRP A 3 -7.76 0.76 -13.07
CA TRP A 3 -8.36 0.61 -11.75
C TRP A 3 -7.51 -0.33 -10.87
N ILE A 4 -7.51 -0.08 -9.57
CA ILE A 4 -6.92 -0.93 -8.54
C ILE A 4 -7.80 -0.88 -7.27
N SER A 5 -7.85 -1.99 -6.54
CA SER A 5 -8.58 -2.04 -5.28
C SER A 5 -7.91 -1.18 -4.19
N PHE A 6 -8.66 -0.77 -3.16
CA PHE A 6 -8.05 -0.10 -2.01
C PHE A 6 -6.99 -0.96 -1.33
N GLU A 7 -7.22 -2.27 -1.24
CA GLU A 7 -6.32 -3.21 -0.55
C GLU A 7 -5.01 -3.35 -1.30
N ASP A 8 -5.06 -3.58 -2.62
CA ASP A 8 -3.85 -3.68 -3.43
C ASP A 8 -3.06 -2.37 -3.41
N MET A 9 -3.75 -1.22 -3.45
CA MET A 9 -3.07 0.08 -3.37
C MET A 9 -2.47 0.34 -1.97
N LEU A 10 -3.09 -0.13 -0.90
CA LEU A 10 -2.53 -0.06 0.46
C LEU A 10 -1.22 -0.84 0.56
N GLU A 11 -1.21 -2.07 0.02
CA GLU A 11 -0.03 -2.94 -0.01
C GLU A 11 1.07 -2.37 -0.91
N LEU A 12 0.72 -1.84 -2.09
CA LEU A 12 1.69 -1.17 -2.95
C LEU A 12 2.28 0.07 -2.26
N ALA A 13 1.46 0.91 -1.63
CA ALA A 13 1.93 2.10 -0.92
C ALA A 13 2.81 1.75 0.29
N ALA A 14 2.51 0.65 0.99
CA ALA A 14 3.32 0.15 2.10
C ALA A 14 4.66 -0.44 1.62
N SER A 15 4.67 -1.10 0.46
CA SER A 15 5.83 -1.83 -0.07
C SER A 15 6.77 -0.99 -0.95
N GLY A 16 6.62 0.34 -0.96
CA GLY A 16 7.53 1.24 -1.65
C GLY A 16 6.97 2.00 -2.85
N SER A 17 5.68 1.86 -3.19
CA SER A 17 5.04 2.71 -4.20
C SER A 17 4.87 4.14 -3.66
N LYS A 18 5.77 5.05 -4.06
CA LYS A 18 5.81 6.45 -3.58
C LYS A 18 4.82 7.39 -4.29
N VAL A 19 3.65 6.88 -4.70
CA VAL A 19 2.64 7.64 -5.45
C VAL A 19 1.56 8.22 -4.54
N LEU A 20 0.99 7.39 -3.66
CA LEU A 20 0.01 7.83 -2.66
C LEU A 20 0.57 7.60 -1.25
N LEU A 21 0.27 8.50 -0.33
CA LEU A 21 0.55 8.26 1.08
C LEU A 21 -0.36 7.15 1.60
N HIS A 22 0.22 6.14 2.27
CA HIS A 22 -0.51 5.00 2.83
C HIS A 22 -1.73 5.42 3.67
N ARG A 23 -1.57 6.44 4.54
CA ARG A 23 -2.67 6.98 5.35
C ARG A 23 -3.82 7.56 4.54
N CYS A 24 -3.54 8.19 3.39
CA CYS A 24 -4.60 8.74 2.55
C CYS A 24 -5.45 7.64 1.91
N VAL A 25 -4.82 6.54 1.49
CA VAL A 25 -5.52 5.36 0.95
C VAL A 25 -6.38 4.71 2.05
N GLU A 26 -5.86 4.61 3.27
CA GLU A 26 -6.58 4.05 4.42
C GLU A 26 -7.84 4.88 4.75
N TYR A 27 -7.70 6.21 4.78
CA TYR A 27 -8.84 7.10 4.99
C TYR A 27 -9.89 6.97 3.87
N ALA A 28 -9.44 6.92 2.62
CA ALA A 28 -10.31 6.75 1.47
C ALA A 28 -11.08 5.42 1.53
N ARG A 29 -10.41 4.32 1.89
CA ARG A 29 -11.04 3.01 2.11
C ARG A 29 -12.09 3.06 3.22
N ARG A 30 -11.74 3.64 4.37
CA ARG A 30 -12.63 3.70 5.56
C ARG A 30 -13.96 4.39 5.28
N TYR A 31 -13.95 5.43 4.46
CA TYR A 31 -15.14 6.21 4.12
C TYR A 31 -15.68 5.92 2.71
N ASN A 32 -15.15 4.89 2.05
CA ASN A 32 -15.49 4.53 0.67
C ASN A 32 -15.46 5.72 -0.30
N ILE A 33 -14.37 6.50 -0.25
CA ILE A 33 -14.14 7.68 -1.10
C ILE A 33 -13.18 7.26 -2.23
N PRO A 34 -13.63 7.12 -3.49
CA PRO A 34 -12.76 6.78 -4.60
C PRO A 34 -11.66 7.83 -4.83
N ILE A 35 -10.42 7.39 -5.10
CA ILE A 35 -9.30 8.27 -5.45
C ILE A 35 -9.04 8.15 -6.96
N HIS A 36 -8.87 9.29 -7.63
CA HIS A 36 -8.41 9.34 -9.02
C HIS A 36 -6.98 9.86 -9.12
N VAL A 37 -6.03 8.98 -9.38
CA VAL A 37 -4.61 9.32 -9.53
C VAL A 37 -4.35 9.76 -10.97
N ARG A 38 -3.90 11.00 -11.16
CA ARG A 38 -3.67 11.61 -12.48
C ARG A 38 -2.37 12.40 -12.54
N SER A 39 -1.84 12.56 -13.75
CA SER A 39 -0.74 13.46 -14.03
C SER A 39 -1.24 14.91 -14.14
N SER A 40 -0.51 15.86 -13.59
CA SER A 40 -0.72 17.29 -13.82
C SER A 40 -0.16 17.76 -15.17
N PHE A 41 0.66 16.94 -15.82
CA PHE A 41 1.37 17.27 -17.07
C PHE A 41 0.72 16.66 -18.31
N SER A 42 -0.29 15.79 -18.16
CA SER A 42 -0.96 15.15 -19.29
C SER A 42 -2.46 14.97 -19.06
N GLY A 43 -3.23 14.99 -20.14
CA GLY A 43 -4.68 14.74 -20.13
C GLY A 43 -5.06 13.27 -20.07
N LEU A 44 -4.11 12.36 -19.79
CA LEU A 44 -4.37 10.92 -19.75
C LEU A 44 -5.35 10.58 -18.63
N ARG A 45 -6.06 9.45 -18.79
CA ARG A 45 -7.11 9.02 -17.88
C ARG A 45 -6.59 8.80 -16.46
N GLY A 46 -5.40 8.22 -16.28
CA GLY A 46 -4.88 7.88 -14.95
C GLY A 46 -5.53 6.63 -14.35
N THR A 47 -5.39 6.44 -13.04
CA THR A 47 -5.79 5.21 -12.32
C THR A 47 -6.83 5.51 -11.25
N TRP A 48 -7.91 4.73 -11.21
CA TRP A 48 -8.90 4.76 -10.13
C TRP A 48 -8.52 3.82 -8.99
N VAL A 49 -8.67 4.27 -7.75
CA VAL A 49 -8.52 3.45 -6.53
C VAL A 49 -9.88 3.41 -5.83
N SER A 50 -10.51 2.23 -5.77
CA SER A 50 -11.83 2.05 -5.16
C SER A 50 -12.15 0.58 -4.90
N ASN A 51 -13.24 0.27 -4.17
CA ASN A 51 -13.66 -1.12 -3.92
C ASN A 51 -14.15 -1.84 -5.17
N GLU A 52 -14.83 -1.12 -6.06
CA GLU A 52 -15.38 -1.66 -7.31
C GLU A 52 -14.81 -0.92 -8.50
N PRO A 53 -14.65 -1.59 -9.66
CA PRO A 53 -14.26 -0.94 -10.91
C PRO A 53 -15.19 0.23 -11.25
N GLN A 54 -14.62 1.34 -11.71
CA GLN A 54 -15.42 2.50 -12.12
C GLN A 54 -15.83 2.38 -13.60
N GLY A 55 -17.13 2.27 -13.86
CA GLY A 55 -17.75 2.18 -15.20
C GLY A 55 -17.96 0.74 -15.71
N ASP A 56 -18.35 0.59 -16.98
CA ASP A 56 -18.60 -0.72 -17.65
C ASP A 56 -17.29 -1.51 -17.96
N GLN A 57 -16.25 -1.31 -17.16
CA GLN A 57 -15.03 -2.09 -17.31
C GLN A 57 -15.26 -3.49 -16.73
N GLN A 58 -15.52 -4.46 -17.62
CA GLN A 58 -15.14 -5.85 -17.34
C GLN A 58 -13.62 -5.90 -17.21
N VAL A 59 -13.12 -5.55 -16.03
CA VAL A 59 -11.73 -5.83 -15.69
C VAL A 59 -11.62 -7.32 -15.47
N GLU A 60 -10.88 -8.01 -16.34
CA GLU A 60 -10.36 -9.31 -15.97
C GLU A 60 -9.58 -9.12 -14.66
N HIS A 61 -9.93 -9.89 -13.63
CA HIS A 61 -9.25 -9.80 -12.35
C HIS A 61 -7.79 -10.22 -12.56
N ALA A 62 -6.88 -9.24 -12.58
CA ALA A 62 -5.47 -9.51 -12.66
C ALA A 62 -5.06 -10.31 -11.42
N ILE A 63 -4.38 -11.45 -11.62
CA ILE A 63 -3.82 -12.23 -10.51
C ILE A 63 -2.74 -11.42 -9.79
N ILE A 64 -2.09 -10.50 -10.50
CA ILE A 64 -1.03 -9.63 -9.98
C ILE A 64 -1.37 -8.18 -10.33
N SER A 65 -1.65 -7.35 -9.32
CA SER A 65 -2.00 -5.94 -9.48
C SER A 65 -0.78 -5.04 -9.74
N GLY A 66 0.42 -5.46 -9.31
CA GLY A 66 1.66 -4.73 -9.55
C GLY A 66 2.85 -5.31 -8.81
N VAL A 67 4.04 -4.74 -9.05
CA VAL A 67 5.29 -5.05 -8.35
C VAL A 67 5.85 -3.76 -7.78
N ALA A 68 6.08 -3.73 -6.47
CA ALA A 68 6.75 -2.62 -5.78
C ALA A 68 8.18 -3.01 -5.41
N HIS A 69 9.03 -2.01 -5.21
CA HIS A 69 10.40 -2.19 -4.73
C HIS A 69 10.73 -1.07 -3.74
N ASP A 70 11.47 -1.42 -2.69
CA ASP A 70 12.08 -0.45 -1.80
C ASP A 70 13.55 -0.85 -1.54
N VAL A 71 14.46 0.09 -1.80
CA VAL A 71 15.90 -0.08 -1.59
C VAL A 71 16.41 0.80 -0.44
N SER A 72 15.50 1.48 0.27
CA SER A 72 15.82 2.35 1.41
C SER A 72 15.82 1.61 2.75
N GLU A 73 15.53 0.32 2.76
CA GLU A 73 15.48 -0.50 3.96
C GLU A 73 16.82 -1.18 4.29
N ALA A 74 17.04 -1.42 5.58
CA ALA A 74 18.14 -2.22 6.10
C ALA A 74 17.61 -3.29 7.05
N LYS A 75 18.22 -4.49 7.01
CA LYS A 75 17.82 -5.62 7.86
C LYS A 75 18.70 -5.69 9.11
N VAL A 76 18.07 -5.72 10.28
CA VAL A 76 18.73 -5.97 11.57
C VAL A 76 18.16 -7.25 12.19
N THR A 77 19.01 -8.09 12.79
CA THR A 77 18.60 -9.34 13.44
C THR A 77 19.18 -9.40 14.85
N VAL A 78 18.31 -9.53 15.85
CA VAL A 78 18.71 -9.77 17.23
C VAL A 78 18.66 -11.28 17.49
N VAL A 79 19.80 -11.87 17.83
CA VAL A 79 19.94 -13.32 18.05
C VAL A 79 20.00 -13.62 19.55
N GLY A 80 19.62 -14.85 19.93
CA GLY A 80 19.71 -15.30 21.34
C GLY A 80 18.67 -14.67 22.27
N VAL A 81 17.56 -14.17 21.73
CA VAL A 81 16.45 -13.61 22.53
C VAL A 81 15.76 -14.74 23.31
N PRO A 82 15.64 -14.65 24.65
CA PRO A 82 14.92 -15.65 25.44
C PRO A 82 13.44 -15.70 25.04
N ASP A 83 12.88 -16.90 24.86
CA ASP A 83 11.46 -17.10 24.54
C ASP A 83 10.60 -17.04 25.80
N LYS A 84 10.35 -15.82 26.29
CA LYS A 84 9.45 -15.55 27.41
C LYS A 84 8.69 -14.23 27.19
N PRO A 85 7.49 -14.08 27.77
CA PRO A 85 6.71 -12.87 27.62
C PRO A 85 7.50 -11.60 28.02
N GLY A 86 7.43 -10.57 27.17
CA GLY A 86 8.03 -9.25 27.44
C GLY A 86 9.34 -8.96 26.73
N GLU A 87 10.06 -9.96 26.22
CA GLU A 87 11.37 -9.74 25.57
C GLU A 87 11.25 -8.95 24.26
N ALA A 88 10.30 -9.31 23.38
CA ALA A 88 10.02 -8.53 22.17
C ALA A 88 9.60 -7.08 22.50
N ALA A 89 8.80 -6.89 23.56
CA ALA A 89 8.38 -5.58 23.99
C ALA A 89 9.55 -4.73 24.51
N ALA A 90 10.52 -5.32 25.21
CA ALA A 90 11.73 -4.64 25.64
C ALA A 90 12.56 -4.15 24.45
N ILE A 91 12.74 -4.99 23.42
CA ILE A 91 13.45 -4.65 22.18
C ILE A 91 12.76 -3.48 21.47
N PHE A 92 11.47 -3.61 21.15
CA PHE A 92 10.76 -2.56 20.39
C PHE A 92 10.55 -1.28 21.19
N ARG A 93 10.48 -1.33 22.54
CA ARG A 93 10.44 -0.14 23.40
C ARG A 93 11.74 0.66 23.38
N ALA A 94 12.88 0.01 23.19
CA ALA A 94 14.17 0.71 23.08
C ALA A 94 14.35 1.42 21.72
N ILE A 95 13.60 1.01 20.70
CA ILE A 95 13.67 1.56 19.33
C ILE A 95 12.63 2.67 19.11
N ALA A 96 11.44 2.52 19.69
CA ALA A 96 10.31 3.45 19.56
C ALA A 96 10.57 4.82 20.20
#